data_AF-A0A7K2YWD5-F1
#
_entry.id   AF-A0A7K2YWD5-F1
#
_cell.length_a   1.000
_cell.length_b   1.000
_cell.length_c   1.000
_cell.angle_alpha   90.00
_cell.angle_beta   90.00
_cell.angle_gamma   90.00
#
_symmetry.space_group_name_H-M   'P 1'
#
loop_
_entity.id
_entity.type
_entity.pdbx_description
1 polymer ?
#
loop_
_entity_poly.entity_id
_entity_poly.type
_entity_poly.pdbx_seq_one_letter_code
_entity_poly.pdbx_strand_id
1 'polypeptide(L)' 'MSVVVFAHHEVGCRSIEVLTELGIDIACVYTRADDPAE' A
#
# COMPACT_ATOMS: atom_id res chain seq x y z
N MET A 1 -13.35 -6.29 9.07
CA MET A 1 -13.65 -5.37 7.96
C MET A 1 -12.37 -5.22 7.18
N SER A 2 -12.39 -5.54 5.90
CA SER A 2 -11.18 -5.56 5.07
C SER A 2 -11.10 -4.30 4.21
N VAL A 3 -9.89 -3.82 3.93
CA VAL A 3 -9.66 -2.61 3.15
C VAL A 3 -8.92 -2.91 1.85
N VAL A 4 -9.14 -2.05 0.85
CA VAL A 4 -8.36 -2.00 -0.39
C VAL A 4 -7.47 -0.76 -0.34
N VAL A 5 -6.17 -0.92 -0.59
CA VAL A 5 -5.19 0.17 -0.47
C VAL A 5 -4.67 0.55 -1.84
N PHE A 6 -4.61 1.85 -2.12
CA PHE A 6 -3.90 2.41 -3.28
C PHE A 6 -2.62 3.07 -2.77
N ALA A 7 -1.47 2.48 -3.10
CA ALA A 7 -0.19 2.87 -2.52
C ALA A 7 0.93 2.75 -3.55
N HIS A 8 1.88 3.69 -3.49
CA HIS A 8 3.06 3.69 -4.36
C HIS A 8 4.20 4.46 -3.67
N HIS A 9 5.45 4.14 -4.03
CA HIS A 9 6.67 4.72 -3.46
C HIS A 9 6.78 4.58 -1.93
N GLU A 10 7.77 5.25 -1.35
CA GLU A 10 8.13 5.16 0.08
C GLU A 10 6.94 5.43 1.02
N VAL A 11 6.10 6.41 0.68
CA VAL A 11 4.90 6.74 1.47
C VAL A 11 3.89 5.60 1.44
N GLY A 12 3.73 4.95 0.28
CA GLY A 12 2.87 3.78 0.14
C GLY A 12 3.34 2.63 1.03
N CYS A 13 4.63 2.32 1.01
CA CYS A 13 5.24 1.30 1.86
C CYS A 13 5.00 1.61 3.34
N ARG A 14 5.36 2.83 3.79
CA ARG A 14 5.22 3.21 5.20
C ARG A 14 3.76 3.17 5.68
N SER A 15 2.82 3.53 4.80
CA SER A 15 1.40 3.48 5.11
C SER A 15 0.89 2.05 5.28
N ILE A 16 1.30 1.11 4.42
CA ILE A 16 0.94 -0.31 4.53
C ILE A 16 1.48 -0.93 5.82
N GLU A 17 2.71 -0.60 6.22
CA GLU A 17 3.29 -1.02 7.49
C GLU A 17 2.42 -0.59 8.67
N VAL A 18 2.06 0.70 8.74
CA VAL A 18 1.22 1.24 9.82
C VAL A 18 -0.16 0.55 9.85
N LEU A 19 -0.79 0.36 8.68
CA LEU A 19 -2.08 -0.34 8.61
C LEU A 19 -1.97 -1.77 9.14
N THR A 20 -0.88 -2.47 8.82
CA THR A 20 -0.62 -3.84 9.28
C THR A 20 -0.37 -3.87 10.79
N GLU A 21 0.42 -2.94 11.33
CA GLU A 21 0.68 -2.78 12.76
C GLU A 21 -0.60 -2.50 13.56
N LEU A 22 -1.55 -1.76 12.98
CA LEU A 22 -2.86 -1.49 13.56
C LEU A 22 -3.83 -2.69 13.47
N GLY A 23 -3.41 -3.81 12.86
CA GLY A 23 -4.24 -5.01 12.71
C GLY A 23 -5.35 -4.85 11.68
N ILE A 24 -5.20 -3.92 10.73
CA ILE A 24 -6.16 -3.74 9.64
C ILE A 24 -5.97 -4.85 8.61
N ASP A 25 -7.06 -5.53 8.27
CA ASP A 25 -7.08 -6.59 7.27
C ASP A 25 -7.06 -5.99 5.85
N ILE A 26 -5.89 -6.03 5.19
CA ILE A 26 -5.71 -5.54 3.82
C ILE A 26 -6.03 -6.67 2.83
N ALA A 27 -7.14 -6.54 2.11
CA ALA A 27 -7.58 -7.55 1.14
C ALA A 27 -6.78 -7.50 -0.17
N CYS A 28 -6.43 -6.29 -0.63
CA CYS A 28 -5.54 -6.10 -1.77
C CYS A 28 -4.89 -4.72 -1.79
N VAL A 29 -3.80 -4.61 -2.55
CA VAL A 29 -3.09 -3.35 -2.82
C VAL A 29 -3.06 -3.13 -4.33
N TYR A 30 -3.54 -1.98 -4.77
CA TYR A 30 -3.32 -1.48 -6.12
C TYR A 30 -2.12 -0.54 -6.12
N THR A 31 -1.21 -0.80 -7.04
CA THR A 31 -0.06 0.06 -7.33
C THR A 31 0.15 0.14 -8.84
N ARG A 32 1.10 0.95 -9.28
CA ARG A 32 1.54 0.99 -10.68
C ARG A 32 2.92 0.37 -10.83
N ALA A 33 3.22 -0.11 -12.04
CA ALA A 33 4.57 -0.50 -12.40
C ALA A 33 5.49 0.73 -12.43
N ASP A 34 6.76 0.50 -12.15
CA ASP A 34 7.79 1.54 -12.24
C ASP A 34 7.99 1.94 -13.72
N ASP A 35 8.17 3.25 -13.94
CA ASP A 35 8.51 3.80 -15.25
C ASP A 35 10.01 4.09 -15.30
N PRO A 36 10.78 3.55 -16.27
CA PRO A 36 12.20 3.86 -16.42
C PRO A 36 12.51 5.35 -16.67
N ALA A 37 11.52 6.14 -17.08
CA ALA A 37 11.66 7.57 -17.37
C ALA A 37 11.31 8.49 -16.17
N GLU A 38 10.83 7.92 -15.07
CA GLU A 38 10.60 8.61 -13.79
C GLU A 38 11.88 8.67 -12.95
#